data_AF-A0A662WGD7-F1
#
_entry.id   AF-A0A662WGD7-F1
#
_cell.length_a   1.000
_cell.length_b   1.000
_cell.length_c   1.000
_cell.angle_alpha   90.00
_cell.angle_beta   90.00
_cell.angle_gamma   90.00
#
_symmetry.space_group_name_H-M   'P 1'
#
loop_
_entity.id
_entity.type
_entity.pdbx_description
1 polymer ?
#
loop_
_entity_poly.entity_id
_entity_poly.type
_entity_poly.pdbx_seq_one_letter_code
_entity_poly.pdbx_strand_id
1 'polypeptide(L)'
;MRAVASTISTAVAVFAVLLLRHFAVAHSWIECLDPNYSRVYTEAYKYAFGGPGGAGLCAGYSYNYPGRGSAAAAAITEGNAEDALLLVKILKDTFPQPATPLCKPNTAASRYTGQGYGKRLSVTPGTPVFFSYMPNGHVAKDESARGTLYGVYWTAQAGSQLSFTTDLTDDKLLDGARHNFDDGNCGQTLNTAGAPSGRAGDAFPCVGSFTIPAGTAPGVYSLVWGWKHWDEATGGLIVNAHGTFGGAYYGSCFDVEVS
;
A
#
# COMPACT_ATOMS: atom_id res chain seq x y z
N MET A 1 63.13 -15.39 10.84
CA MET A 1 61.86 -15.90 10.27
C MET A 1 60.85 -14.77 10.26
N ARG A 2 60.21 -14.55 9.12
CA ARG A 2 59.24 -13.48 8.87
C ARG A 2 57.93 -13.78 9.62
N ALA A 3 57.28 -12.73 10.15
CA ALA A 3 55.84 -12.62 10.12
C ALA A 3 55.47 -11.14 10.04
N VAL A 4 55.15 -10.70 8.82
CA VAL A 4 54.46 -9.44 8.54
C VAL A 4 53.01 -9.67 8.93
N ALA A 5 52.56 -9.04 10.02
CA ALA A 5 51.14 -9.01 10.37
C ALA A 5 50.49 -7.84 9.61
N SER A 6 49.75 -8.21 8.59
CA SER A 6 49.01 -7.38 7.66
C SER A 6 48.04 -6.45 8.38
N THR A 7 48.16 -5.15 8.10
CA THR A 7 47.17 -4.12 8.40
C THR A 7 46.05 -4.25 7.36
N ILE A 8 44.95 -4.93 7.70
CA ILE A 8 43.71 -4.88 6.90
C ILE A 8 42.53 -4.56 7.83
N SER A 9 42.27 -3.26 7.91
CA SER A 9 40.95 -2.63 7.80
C SER A 9 39.81 -3.14 8.71
N THR A 10 39.83 -2.71 9.97
CA THR A 10 38.62 -2.62 10.82
C THR A 10 37.56 -1.64 10.29
N ALA A 11 37.86 -0.88 9.23
CA ALA A 11 36.96 0.11 8.63
C ALA A 11 35.91 -0.48 7.66
N VAL A 12 36.04 -1.74 7.23
CA VAL A 12 35.12 -2.35 6.24
C VAL A 12 33.90 -3.01 6.91
N ALA A 13 34.01 -3.44 8.17
CA ALA A 13 32.94 -4.15 8.86
C ALA A 13 31.81 -3.24 9.38
N VAL A 14 32.06 -1.95 9.62
CA VAL A 14 31.04 -1.01 10.11
C VAL A 14 30.20 -0.43 8.97
N PHE A 15 30.77 -0.28 7.76
CA PHE A 15 30.04 0.23 6.60
C PHE A 15 29.11 -0.81 5.94
N ALA A 16 29.42 -2.11 6.06
CA ALA A 16 28.56 -3.17 5.53
C ALA A 16 27.31 -3.43 6.40
N VAL A 17 27.38 -3.17 7.71
CA VAL A 17 26.25 -3.36 8.64
C VAL A 17 25.25 -2.18 8.61
N LEU A 18 25.66 -1.01 8.12
CA LEU A 18 24.79 0.17 7.96
C LEU A 18 23.97 0.15 6.66
N LEU A 19 24.34 -0.66 5.67
CA LEU A 19 23.58 -0.82 4.42
C LEU A 19 22.48 -1.89 4.49
N LEU A 20 22.41 -2.67 5.57
CA LEU A 20 21.50 -3.82 5.73
C LEU A 20 20.24 -3.54 6.59
N ARG A 21 19.86 -2.27 6.81
CA ARG A 21 18.74 -1.92 7.72
C ARG A 21 17.62 -1.05 7.16
N HIS A 22 17.28 -1.17 5.87
CA HIS A 22 16.25 -0.26 5.30
C HIS A 22 15.01 -0.93 4.70
N PHE A 23 14.82 -2.23 4.88
CA PHE A 23 13.63 -2.91 4.37
C PHE A 23 12.71 -3.30 5.51
N ALA A 24 11.86 -2.36 5.90
CA ALA A 24 10.77 -2.62 6.80
C ALA A 24 9.58 -3.20 6.01
N VAL A 25 8.88 -4.16 6.61
CA VAL A 25 7.72 -4.81 5.99
C VAL A 25 6.62 -3.77 5.71
N ALA A 26 6.08 -3.78 4.48
CA ALA A 26 4.84 -3.09 4.15
C ALA A 26 3.68 -3.84 4.79
N HIS A 27 2.77 -3.14 5.48
CA HIS A 27 1.66 -3.75 6.23
C HIS A 27 0.26 -3.20 5.87
N SER A 28 0.21 -2.15 5.04
CA SER A 28 -1.03 -1.55 4.53
C SER A 28 -0.93 -1.27 3.03
N TRP A 29 -1.92 -1.75 2.27
CA TRP A 29 -1.97 -1.72 0.81
C TRP A 29 -3.37 -2.08 0.29
N ILE A 30 -3.64 -1.82 -0.99
CA ILE A 30 -4.90 -2.23 -1.64
C ILE A 30 -4.90 -3.73 -1.93
N GLU A 31 -5.95 -4.40 -1.46
CA GLU A 31 -6.14 -5.85 -1.59
C GLU A 31 -7.20 -6.27 -2.60
N CYS A 32 -8.19 -5.40 -2.82
CA CYS A 32 -9.38 -5.68 -3.62
C CYS A 32 -9.87 -4.37 -4.21
N LEU A 33 -10.22 -4.37 -5.49
CA LEU A 33 -10.94 -3.30 -6.18
C LEU A 33 -12.22 -3.89 -6.75
N ASP A 34 -13.38 -3.33 -6.38
CA ASP A 34 -14.67 -3.80 -6.90
C ASP A 34 -15.74 -2.70 -6.85
N PRO A 35 -16.62 -2.58 -7.86
CA PRO A 35 -17.81 -1.72 -7.76
C PRO A 35 -18.83 -2.16 -6.70
N ASN A 36 -18.78 -3.41 -6.25
CA ASN A 36 -19.65 -3.93 -5.20
C ASN A 36 -19.03 -3.74 -3.81
N TYR A 37 -19.53 -2.77 -3.05
CA TYR A 37 -19.08 -2.51 -1.68
C TYR A 37 -19.16 -3.75 -0.77
N SER A 38 -20.24 -4.54 -0.84
CA SER A 38 -20.38 -5.74 0.01
C SER A 38 -19.28 -6.75 -0.28
N ARG A 39 -18.81 -6.84 -1.52
CA ARG A 39 -17.67 -7.69 -1.85
C ARG A 39 -16.38 -7.17 -1.22
N VAL A 40 -16.15 -5.87 -1.27
CA VAL A 40 -14.94 -5.21 -0.71
C VAL A 40 -14.95 -5.23 0.82
N TYR A 41 -16.11 -5.11 1.47
CA TYR A 41 -16.19 -4.96 2.93
C TYR A 41 -16.69 -6.22 3.63
N THR A 42 -17.92 -6.64 3.34
CA THR A 42 -18.58 -7.76 4.04
C THR A 42 -17.96 -9.10 3.71
N GLU A 43 -17.52 -9.29 2.47
CA GLU A 43 -16.90 -10.53 1.99
C GLU A 43 -15.37 -10.52 2.10
N ALA A 44 -14.80 -9.52 2.79
CA ALA A 44 -13.36 -9.34 2.90
C ALA A 44 -12.63 -10.59 3.39
N TYR A 45 -13.25 -11.34 4.30
CA TYR A 45 -12.66 -12.57 4.82
C TYR A 45 -12.35 -13.60 3.71
N LYS A 46 -13.14 -13.63 2.64
CA LYS A 46 -13.01 -14.61 1.55
C LYS A 46 -11.76 -14.34 0.71
N TYR A 47 -11.55 -13.09 0.29
CA TYR A 47 -10.39 -12.76 -0.55
C TYR A 47 -9.12 -12.49 0.25
N ALA A 48 -9.22 -11.92 1.46
CA ALA A 48 -8.05 -11.57 2.26
C ALA A 48 -7.49 -12.79 3.02
N PHE A 49 -8.36 -13.67 3.52
CA PHE A 49 -7.97 -14.79 4.39
C PHE A 49 -8.34 -16.17 3.83
N GLY A 50 -9.02 -16.26 2.68
CA GLY A 50 -9.39 -17.53 2.04
C GLY A 50 -8.27 -18.23 1.28
N GLY A 51 -7.03 -17.73 1.35
CA GLY A 51 -5.87 -18.31 0.66
C GLY A 51 -6.07 -18.37 -0.87
N PRO A 52 -5.78 -19.51 -1.53
CA PRO A 52 -6.04 -19.68 -2.95
C PRO A 52 -7.51 -19.48 -3.36
N GLY A 53 -8.45 -19.76 -2.46
CA GLY A 53 -9.89 -19.58 -2.72
C GLY A 53 -10.33 -18.11 -2.83
N GLY A 54 -9.47 -17.18 -2.42
CA GLY A 54 -9.70 -15.74 -2.59
C GLY A 54 -9.40 -15.21 -3.99
N ALA A 55 -8.72 -15.99 -4.83
CA ALA A 55 -8.21 -15.55 -6.12
C ALA A 55 -9.36 -15.28 -7.10
N GLY A 56 -9.35 -14.10 -7.71
CA GLY A 56 -10.34 -13.71 -8.72
C GLY A 56 -11.70 -13.29 -8.18
N LEU A 57 -11.88 -13.21 -6.85
CA LEU A 57 -13.15 -12.76 -6.27
C LEU A 57 -13.43 -11.29 -6.58
N CYS A 58 -12.40 -10.43 -6.55
CA CYS A 58 -12.52 -9.00 -6.82
C CYS A 58 -12.46 -8.71 -8.32
N ALA A 59 -13.12 -7.62 -8.74
CA ALA A 59 -13.12 -7.19 -10.13
C ALA A 59 -11.72 -6.78 -10.63
N GLY A 60 -10.85 -6.27 -9.75
CA GLY A 60 -9.45 -5.98 -10.04
C GLY A 60 -8.55 -5.97 -8.79
N TYR A 61 -7.25 -5.88 -9.03
CA TYR A 61 -6.21 -5.97 -8.01
C TYR A 61 -5.07 -4.99 -8.26
N SER A 62 -4.27 -4.72 -7.22
CA SER A 62 -3.01 -3.99 -7.36
C SER A 62 -1.96 -4.81 -8.10
N TYR A 63 -0.98 -4.13 -8.68
CA TYR A 63 0.09 -4.77 -9.44
C TYR A 63 0.74 -5.88 -8.63
N ASN A 64 0.83 -7.04 -9.27
CA ASN A 64 1.44 -8.26 -8.78
C ASN A 64 0.78 -8.86 -7.52
N TYR A 65 -0.30 -8.29 -6.96
CA TYR A 65 -0.91 -8.74 -5.69
C TYR A 65 -1.02 -10.28 -5.60
N PRO A 66 -0.60 -10.93 -4.50
CA PRO A 66 -0.43 -12.38 -4.48
C PRO A 66 -1.60 -13.10 -3.78
N GLY A 67 -2.56 -12.34 -3.24
CA GLY A 67 -3.44 -12.77 -2.15
C GLY A 67 -2.72 -12.77 -0.79
N ARG A 68 -3.31 -12.14 0.23
CA ARG A 68 -2.76 -12.06 1.60
C ARG A 68 -2.53 -13.43 2.26
N GLY A 69 -3.28 -14.47 1.87
CA GLY A 69 -3.10 -15.83 2.37
C GLY A 69 -2.10 -16.70 1.58
N SER A 70 -1.37 -16.15 0.62
CA SER A 70 -0.36 -16.89 -0.14
C SER A 70 0.96 -17.06 0.62
N ALA A 71 1.75 -18.09 0.29
CA ALA A 71 3.10 -18.25 0.83
C ALA A 71 4.00 -17.03 0.51
N ALA A 72 3.76 -16.37 -0.64
CA ALA A 72 4.43 -15.11 -0.98
C ALA A 72 4.03 -13.97 -0.03
N ALA A 73 2.77 -13.92 0.44
CA ALA A 73 2.36 -12.96 1.46
C ALA A 73 2.87 -13.31 2.87
N ALA A 74 3.04 -14.59 3.19
CA ALA A 74 3.70 -15.00 4.45
C ALA A 74 5.16 -14.52 4.50
N ALA A 75 5.88 -14.57 3.37
CA ALA A 75 7.22 -13.99 3.25
C ALA A 75 7.23 -12.46 3.41
N ILE A 76 6.15 -11.77 3.02
CA ILE A 76 5.98 -10.32 3.29
C ILE A 76 5.90 -10.07 4.80
N THR A 77 5.14 -10.85 5.56
CA THR A 77 4.97 -10.67 7.01
C THR A 77 6.17 -11.08 7.87
N GLU A 78 7.05 -11.97 7.40
CA GLU A 78 8.11 -12.59 8.24
C GLU A 78 9.49 -11.92 8.13
N GLY A 79 9.63 -10.78 7.44
CA GLY A 79 10.86 -9.99 7.44
C GLY A 79 12.09 -10.68 6.80
N ASN A 80 11.92 -11.85 6.18
CA ASN A 80 12.97 -12.53 5.45
C ASN A 80 12.98 -12.10 3.98
N ALA A 81 13.93 -11.20 3.70
CA ALA A 81 14.79 -11.17 2.53
C ALA A 81 14.14 -11.26 1.12
N GLU A 82 14.34 -10.15 0.40
CA GLU A 82 14.58 -10.03 -1.05
C GLU A 82 13.38 -10.15 -2.00
N ASP A 83 12.29 -10.80 -1.59
CA ASP A 83 11.04 -10.90 -2.37
C ASP A 83 9.87 -10.12 -1.74
N ALA A 84 10.15 -8.85 -1.37
CA ALA A 84 9.19 -7.83 -0.95
C ALA A 84 8.20 -7.46 -2.08
N LEU A 85 7.48 -8.43 -2.64
CA LEU A 85 7.20 -8.48 -4.07
C LEU A 85 6.22 -7.40 -4.57
N LEU A 86 5.36 -6.78 -3.76
CA LEU A 86 4.05 -6.37 -4.30
C LEU A 86 3.58 -4.97 -3.89
N LEU A 87 4.25 -4.33 -2.93
CA LEU A 87 3.71 -3.20 -2.18
C LEU A 87 4.83 -2.21 -1.87
N VAL A 88 4.55 -0.93 -2.09
CA VAL A 88 5.57 0.11 -2.06
C VAL A 88 5.63 0.66 -0.64
N LYS A 89 6.72 0.39 0.08
CA LYS A 89 7.07 1.10 1.31
C LYS A 89 8.28 1.98 1.05
N ILE A 90 8.15 3.28 1.31
CA ILE A 90 9.23 4.25 1.12
C ILE A 90 9.43 4.96 2.45
N LEU A 91 10.65 4.95 2.96
CA LEU A 91 10.95 5.66 4.20
C LEU A 91 10.78 7.16 4.02
N LYS A 92 10.33 7.85 5.07
CA LYS A 92 10.01 9.28 5.03
C LYS A 92 11.16 10.15 4.49
N ASP A 93 12.41 9.84 4.86
CA ASP A 93 13.58 10.62 4.42
C ASP A 93 13.97 10.34 2.96
N THR A 94 13.55 9.18 2.43
CA THR A 94 13.71 8.81 1.02
C THR A 94 12.56 9.37 0.17
N PHE A 95 11.36 9.50 0.72
CA PHE A 95 10.17 9.96 -0.01
C PHE A 95 10.35 11.28 -0.78
N PRO A 96 10.97 12.35 -0.23
CA PRO A 96 11.15 13.60 -0.98
C PRO A 96 12.32 13.56 -1.98
N GLN A 97 13.11 12.49 -2.00
CA GLN A 97 14.27 12.41 -2.89
C GLN A 97 13.80 12.25 -4.34
N PRO A 98 14.40 12.98 -5.29
CA PRO A 98 14.06 12.87 -6.70
C PRO A 98 14.32 11.44 -7.21
N ALA A 99 13.57 11.05 -8.23
CA ALA A 99 13.68 9.74 -8.87
C ALA A 99 13.39 8.53 -7.96
N THR A 100 12.81 8.73 -6.76
CA THR A 100 12.33 7.62 -5.91
C THR A 100 11.11 6.97 -6.57
N PRO A 101 11.17 5.70 -7.02
CA PRO A 101 10.09 5.10 -7.79
C PRO A 101 8.81 4.87 -6.96
N LEU A 102 7.65 5.19 -7.54
CA LEU A 102 6.33 4.94 -6.93
C LEU A 102 5.84 3.52 -7.09
N CYS A 103 6.20 2.90 -8.21
CA CYS A 103 5.78 1.56 -8.57
C CYS A 103 7.04 0.75 -8.82
N LYS A 104 6.97 -0.56 -8.58
CA LYS A 104 8.07 -1.43 -8.98
C LYS A 104 8.27 -1.38 -10.50
N PRO A 105 9.52 -1.40 -10.98
CA PRO A 105 9.80 -1.55 -12.39
C PRO A 105 9.19 -2.86 -12.89
N ASN A 106 8.14 -2.78 -13.69
CA ASN A 106 7.50 -3.93 -14.29
C ASN A 106 7.07 -3.59 -15.72
N THR A 107 7.09 -4.58 -16.61
CA THR A 107 6.48 -4.42 -17.92
C THR A 107 4.96 -4.52 -17.75
N ALA A 108 4.19 -3.92 -18.66
CA ALA A 108 2.73 -4.00 -18.61
C ALA A 108 2.20 -5.45 -18.56
N ALA A 109 2.95 -6.39 -19.16
CA ALA A 109 2.69 -7.82 -19.13
C ALA A 109 3.01 -8.47 -17.78
N SER A 110 4.02 -7.98 -17.04
CA SER A 110 4.37 -8.56 -15.75
C SER A 110 3.52 -8.06 -14.58
N ARG A 111 2.86 -6.89 -14.71
CA ARG A 111 1.96 -6.28 -13.70
C ARG A 111 0.86 -7.20 -13.17
N TYR A 112 0.39 -8.15 -13.99
CA TYR A 112 -0.78 -8.98 -13.71
C TYR A 112 -0.46 -10.46 -13.92
N THR A 113 0.64 -10.90 -13.30
CA THR A 113 1.14 -12.28 -13.42
C THR A 113 0.77 -13.18 -12.25
N GLY A 114 0.18 -12.61 -11.18
CA GLY A 114 -0.30 -13.38 -10.04
C GLY A 114 -1.39 -14.37 -10.47
N GLN A 115 -1.20 -15.66 -10.20
CA GLN A 115 -2.20 -16.69 -10.53
C GLN A 115 -3.53 -16.33 -9.85
N GLY A 116 -4.55 -16.01 -10.66
CA GLY A 116 -5.90 -15.64 -10.21
C GLY A 116 -6.06 -14.24 -9.60
N TYR A 117 -4.99 -13.57 -9.17
CA TYR A 117 -5.00 -12.18 -8.69
C TYR A 117 -4.47 -11.17 -9.73
N GLY A 118 -4.05 -11.64 -10.90
CA GLY A 118 -3.56 -10.83 -12.02
C GLY A 118 -4.68 -10.29 -12.91
N LYS A 119 -5.57 -9.45 -12.39
CA LYS A 119 -6.65 -8.85 -13.18
C LYS A 119 -6.74 -7.33 -13.01
N ARG A 120 -6.86 -6.63 -14.14
CA ARG A 120 -7.20 -5.21 -14.21
C ARG A 120 -8.68 -5.00 -13.94
N LEU A 121 -8.98 -3.93 -13.22
CA LEU A 121 -10.35 -3.48 -13.07
C LEU A 121 -10.84 -2.90 -14.41
N SER A 122 -12.02 -3.30 -14.87
CA SER A 122 -12.71 -2.64 -15.99
C SER A 122 -13.91 -1.87 -15.43
N VAL A 123 -14.03 -0.59 -15.78
CA VAL A 123 -15.08 0.30 -15.28
C VAL A 123 -15.69 1.16 -16.38
N THR A 124 -16.97 1.45 -16.22
CA THR A 124 -17.63 2.56 -16.91
C THR A 124 -17.39 3.85 -16.14
N PRO A 125 -16.94 4.95 -16.79
CA PRO A 125 -16.78 6.26 -16.16
C PRO A 125 -18.04 6.70 -15.40
N GLY A 126 -17.85 7.36 -14.25
CA GLY A 126 -18.93 7.75 -13.35
C GLY A 126 -19.40 6.65 -12.40
N THR A 127 -18.94 5.40 -12.56
CA THR A 127 -19.25 4.32 -11.62
C THR A 127 -18.30 4.37 -10.42
N PRO A 128 -18.82 4.39 -9.18
CA PRO A 128 -18.00 4.26 -7.99
C PRO A 128 -17.29 2.90 -7.93
N VAL A 129 -16.02 2.93 -7.57
CA VAL A 129 -15.20 1.77 -7.27
C VAL A 129 -14.80 1.85 -5.82
N PHE A 130 -14.94 0.74 -5.10
CA PHE A 130 -14.49 0.60 -3.73
C PHE A 130 -13.20 -0.20 -3.69
N PHE A 131 -12.36 0.08 -2.70
CA PHE A 131 -11.15 -0.68 -2.47
C PHE A 131 -10.88 -0.88 -0.99
N SER A 132 -10.31 -2.04 -0.66
CA SER A 132 -10.00 -2.41 0.72
C SER A 132 -8.51 -2.31 1.02
N TYR A 133 -8.17 -1.90 2.23
CA TYR A 133 -6.83 -2.00 2.80
C TYR A 133 -6.89 -2.34 4.29
N MET A 134 -5.89 -3.07 4.78
CA MET A 134 -5.84 -3.47 6.19
C MET A 134 -5.09 -2.42 7.04
N PRO A 135 -5.67 -1.97 8.17
CA PRO A 135 -5.03 -0.98 9.04
C PRO A 135 -3.90 -1.56 9.90
N ASN A 136 -3.81 -2.88 10.06
CA ASN A 136 -2.76 -3.59 10.79
C ASN A 136 -2.40 -3.02 12.19
N GLY A 137 -3.39 -2.63 12.98
CA GLY A 137 -3.20 -2.05 14.30
C GLY A 137 -3.18 -0.52 14.32
N HIS A 138 -2.95 0.13 13.18
CA HIS A 138 -2.74 1.57 13.13
C HIS A 138 -3.97 2.41 13.48
N VAL A 139 -5.17 1.81 13.41
CA VAL A 139 -6.44 2.48 13.75
C VAL A 139 -6.90 2.18 15.17
N ALA A 140 -6.79 0.92 15.61
CA ALA A 140 -7.39 0.45 16.87
C ALA A 140 -6.41 0.28 18.03
N LYS A 141 -5.12 0.03 17.75
CA LYS A 141 -4.11 -0.30 18.76
C LYS A 141 -3.22 0.89 19.07
N ASP A 142 -2.44 1.30 18.08
CA ASP A 142 -1.52 2.44 18.25
C ASP A 142 -2.19 3.78 17.91
N GLU A 143 -3.34 3.75 17.25
CA GLU A 143 -4.14 4.92 16.84
C GLU A 143 -3.39 5.95 15.98
N SER A 144 -2.23 5.58 15.43
CA SER A 144 -1.36 6.48 14.66
C SER A 144 -1.88 6.79 13.26
N ALA A 145 -2.82 6.01 12.73
CA ALA A 145 -3.45 6.32 11.45
C ALA A 145 -4.57 7.38 11.57
N ARG A 146 -5.06 7.67 12.78
CA ARG A 146 -6.13 8.65 12.97
C ARG A 146 -5.63 10.05 12.63
N GLY A 147 -6.29 10.71 11.68
CA GLY A 147 -5.88 12.02 11.17
C GLY A 147 -4.80 11.98 10.08
N THR A 148 -4.36 10.79 9.66
CA THR A 148 -3.52 10.65 8.46
C THR A 148 -4.37 10.49 7.20
N LEU A 149 -3.80 10.86 6.06
CA LEU A 149 -4.53 10.91 4.80
C LEU A 149 -3.92 10.00 3.73
N TYR A 150 -4.79 9.42 2.88
CA TYR A 150 -4.40 8.81 1.63
C TYR A 150 -4.89 9.63 0.43
N GLY A 151 -4.28 9.41 -0.73
CA GLY A 151 -4.78 9.91 -2.01
C GLY A 151 -4.79 8.82 -3.08
N VAL A 152 -5.63 9.01 -4.09
CA VAL A 152 -5.60 8.23 -5.34
C VAL A 152 -5.15 9.16 -6.45
N TYR A 153 -4.07 8.81 -7.12
CA TYR A 153 -3.37 9.68 -8.07
C TYR A 153 -3.31 9.05 -9.45
N TRP A 154 -3.30 9.87 -10.48
CA TRP A 154 -3.18 9.46 -11.87
C TRP A 154 -2.70 10.60 -12.77
N THR A 155 -2.40 10.30 -14.02
CA THR A 155 -2.02 11.28 -15.04
C THR A 155 -3.23 11.85 -15.81
N ALA A 156 -4.42 11.28 -15.61
CA ALA A 156 -5.61 11.50 -16.45
C ALA A 156 -5.41 11.23 -17.96
N GLN A 157 -4.34 10.52 -18.34
CA GLN A 157 -4.03 10.19 -19.72
C GLN A 157 -3.83 8.68 -19.88
N ALA A 158 -4.55 8.09 -20.84
CA ALA A 158 -4.44 6.67 -21.13
C ALA A 158 -3.00 6.32 -21.58
N GLY A 159 -2.49 5.19 -21.07
CA GLY A 159 -1.17 4.68 -21.40
C GLY A 159 0.01 5.41 -20.73
N SER A 160 -0.24 6.39 -19.85
CA SER A 160 0.81 7.03 -19.05
C SER A 160 0.67 6.72 -17.55
N GLN A 161 1.75 6.95 -16.81
CA GLN A 161 1.84 6.65 -15.38
C GLN A 161 2.64 7.72 -14.63
N LEU A 162 2.33 7.89 -13.35
CA LEU A 162 3.20 8.57 -12.40
C LEU A 162 4.35 7.62 -12.07
N SER A 163 5.59 8.12 -12.12
CA SER A 163 6.78 7.27 -12.01
C SER A 163 7.50 7.44 -10.68
N PHE A 164 7.49 8.66 -10.13
CA PHE A 164 8.29 9.02 -8.96
C PHE A 164 7.47 9.68 -7.86
N THR A 165 7.93 9.58 -6.61
CA THR A 165 7.22 10.16 -5.44
C THR A 165 6.98 11.65 -5.57
N THR A 166 7.87 12.35 -6.27
CA THR A 166 7.75 13.78 -6.60
C THR A 166 6.58 14.09 -7.55
N ASP A 167 6.03 13.09 -8.23
CA ASP A 167 4.85 13.23 -9.09
C ASP A 167 3.53 13.20 -8.29
N LEU A 168 3.57 12.88 -6.99
CA LEU A 168 2.38 12.86 -6.12
C LEU A 168 2.02 14.27 -5.64
N THR A 169 1.54 15.08 -6.56
CA THR A 169 1.06 16.44 -6.32
C THR A 169 -0.47 16.50 -6.29
N ASP A 170 -1.03 17.57 -5.72
CA ASP A 170 -2.49 17.69 -5.56
C ASP A 170 -3.24 17.78 -6.89
N ASP A 171 -2.62 18.29 -7.96
CA ASP A 171 -3.19 18.30 -9.31
C ASP A 171 -3.27 16.90 -9.94
N LYS A 172 -2.62 15.90 -9.34
CA LYS A 172 -2.69 14.49 -9.77
C LYS A 172 -3.71 13.68 -8.98
N LEU A 173 -4.37 14.24 -7.97
CA LEU A 173 -5.45 13.56 -7.26
C LEU A 173 -6.63 13.33 -8.20
N LEU A 174 -7.10 12.09 -8.28
CA LEU A 174 -8.16 11.64 -9.17
C LEU A 174 -9.47 12.41 -8.97
N ASP A 175 -9.82 12.69 -7.73
CA ASP A 175 -11.01 13.45 -7.33
C ASP A 175 -10.66 14.83 -6.74
N GLY A 176 -9.40 15.25 -6.85
CA GLY A 176 -8.92 16.51 -6.29
C GLY A 176 -8.80 16.55 -4.77
N ALA A 177 -8.96 15.42 -4.06
CA ALA A 177 -8.96 15.39 -2.60
C ALA A 177 -8.11 14.24 -2.01
N ARG A 178 -7.58 14.50 -0.82
CA ARG A 178 -7.05 13.45 0.06
C ARG A 178 -8.13 13.06 1.07
N HIS A 179 -8.10 11.81 1.52
CA HIS A 179 -9.14 11.19 2.34
C HIS A 179 -8.54 10.60 3.61
N ASN A 180 -9.33 10.53 4.68
CA ASN A 180 -8.88 9.89 5.92
C ASN A 180 -8.54 8.42 5.69
N PHE A 181 -7.39 7.98 6.21
CA PHE A 181 -7.02 6.57 6.24
C PHE A 181 -7.87 5.76 7.23
N ASP A 182 -8.25 6.36 8.35
CA ASP A 182 -9.25 5.76 9.23
C ASP A 182 -10.64 6.08 8.69
N ASP A 183 -11.36 5.06 8.20
CA ASP A 183 -12.74 5.19 7.71
C ASP A 183 -13.79 5.27 8.84
N GLY A 184 -13.34 5.23 10.10
CA GLY A 184 -14.17 5.30 11.29
C GLY A 184 -14.78 3.98 11.74
N ASN A 185 -14.64 2.91 10.96
CA ASN A 185 -15.31 1.64 11.20
C ASN A 185 -14.34 0.45 11.21
N CYS A 186 -13.37 0.43 10.32
CA CYS A 186 -12.34 -0.60 10.25
C CYS A 186 -11.47 -0.65 11.50
N GLY A 187 -10.81 -1.79 11.71
CA GLY A 187 -9.84 -1.97 12.78
C GLY A 187 -10.11 -3.20 13.65
N GLN A 188 -9.09 -3.56 14.42
CA GLN A 188 -9.03 -4.77 15.22
C GLN A 188 -10.07 -4.76 16.33
N THR A 189 -10.54 -5.94 16.73
CA THR A 189 -11.57 -6.12 17.78
C THR A 189 -11.15 -5.50 19.12
N LEU A 190 -9.86 -5.59 19.44
CA LEU A 190 -9.28 -5.16 20.70
C LEU A 190 -8.26 -4.04 20.50
N ASN A 191 -8.23 -3.10 21.44
CA ASN A 191 -7.19 -2.09 21.55
C ASN A 191 -5.92 -2.64 22.22
N THR A 192 -4.90 -1.80 22.41
CA THR A 192 -3.63 -2.20 23.03
C THR A 192 -3.77 -2.68 24.47
N ALA A 193 -4.79 -2.23 25.19
CA ALA A 193 -5.08 -2.67 26.56
C ALA A 193 -5.89 -3.99 26.62
N GLY A 194 -6.24 -4.57 25.46
CA GLY A 194 -7.06 -5.78 25.37
C GLY A 194 -8.56 -5.53 25.58
N ALA A 195 -9.00 -4.27 25.65
CA ALA A 195 -10.41 -3.91 25.73
C ALA A 195 -11.03 -3.79 24.33
N PRO A 196 -12.36 -3.95 24.18
CA PRO A 196 -13.03 -3.71 22.90
C PRO A 196 -12.68 -2.33 22.33
N SER A 197 -12.25 -2.29 21.07
CA SER A 197 -11.84 -1.05 20.40
C SER A 197 -13.01 -0.21 19.90
N GLY A 198 -14.21 -0.79 19.83
CA GLY A 198 -15.37 -0.21 19.16
C GLY A 198 -15.32 -0.30 17.63
N ARG A 199 -14.35 -1.01 17.05
CA ARG A 199 -14.21 -1.24 15.61
C ARG A 199 -14.89 -2.53 15.15
N ALA A 200 -15.07 -2.66 13.84
CA ALA A 200 -15.79 -3.77 13.22
C ALA A 200 -15.14 -5.15 13.43
N GLY A 201 -13.82 -5.21 13.65
CA GLY A 201 -13.11 -6.44 13.98
C GLY A 201 -12.00 -6.81 12.99
N ASP A 202 -11.24 -7.84 13.33
CA ASP A 202 -9.96 -8.18 12.66
C ASP A 202 -10.10 -8.60 11.18
N ALA A 203 -11.29 -9.00 10.75
CA ALA A 203 -11.58 -9.39 9.38
C ALA A 203 -12.15 -8.25 8.51
N PHE A 204 -12.38 -7.06 9.08
CA PHE A 204 -13.00 -5.94 8.39
C PHE A 204 -11.94 -4.90 7.98
N PRO A 205 -11.69 -4.75 6.67
CA PRO A 205 -10.73 -3.79 6.16
C PRO A 205 -11.28 -2.38 6.27
N CYS A 206 -10.37 -1.41 6.15
CA CYS A 206 -10.76 -0.04 5.82
C CYS A 206 -11.15 0.02 4.35
N VAL A 207 -12.14 0.85 4.04
CA VAL A 207 -12.64 1.01 2.67
C VAL A 207 -12.46 2.45 2.22
N GLY A 208 -11.79 2.60 1.08
CA GLY A 208 -11.81 3.82 0.29
C GLY A 208 -12.65 3.65 -0.97
N SER A 209 -12.90 4.76 -1.65
CA SER A 209 -13.55 4.73 -2.95
C SER A 209 -12.93 5.75 -3.89
N PHE A 210 -13.09 5.52 -5.18
CA PHE A 210 -12.87 6.52 -6.21
C PHE A 210 -13.89 6.38 -7.33
N THR A 211 -13.98 7.40 -8.18
CA THR A 211 -14.77 7.35 -9.41
C THR A 211 -13.93 7.91 -10.55
N ILE A 212 -13.84 7.18 -11.66
CA ILE A 212 -13.25 7.74 -12.88
C ILE A 212 -14.18 8.83 -13.41
N PRO A 213 -13.73 10.08 -13.62
CA PRO A 213 -14.57 11.17 -14.08
C PRO A 213 -15.37 10.84 -15.35
N ALA A 214 -16.63 11.27 -15.41
CA ALA A 214 -17.46 11.12 -16.59
C ALA A 214 -16.81 11.77 -17.82
N GLY A 215 -16.94 11.13 -18.99
CA GLY A 215 -16.32 11.60 -20.23
C GLY A 215 -14.83 11.24 -20.38
N THR A 216 -14.24 10.53 -19.41
CA THR A 216 -12.91 9.92 -19.59
C THR A 216 -12.95 8.99 -20.81
N ALA A 217 -12.01 9.18 -21.75
CA ALA A 217 -11.95 8.39 -22.97
C ALA A 217 -11.64 6.90 -22.67
N PRO A 218 -12.07 5.97 -23.54
CA PRO A 218 -11.69 4.57 -23.39
C PRO A 218 -10.16 4.37 -23.42
N GLY A 219 -9.67 3.47 -22.58
CA GLY A 219 -8.24 3.18 -22.49
C GLY A 219 -7.82 2.65 -21.13
N VAL A 220 -6.53 2.35 -20.99
CA VAL A 220 -5.95 1.88 -19.73
C VAL A 220 -5.26 3.03 -19.03
N TYR A 221 -5.67 3.30 -17.79
CA TYR A 221 -5.15 4.37 -16.94
C TYR A 221 -4.41 3.74 -15.76
N SER A 222 -3.18 4.19 -15.52
CA SER A 222 -2.41 3.78 -14.35
C SER A 222 -2.69 4.72 -13.18
N LEU A 223 -3.06 4.14 -12.04
CA LEU A 223 -3.40 4.81 -10.79
C LEU A 223 -2.43 4.40 -9.68
N VAL A 224 -2.27 5.29 -8.71
CA VAL A 224 -1.49 5.07 -7.49
C VAL A 224 -2.37 5.41 -6.29
N TRP A 225 -2.58 4.46 -5.40
CA TRP A 225 -3.04 4.76 -4.05
C TRP A 225 -1.82 4.96 -3.15
N GLY A 226 -1.84 5.99 -2.33
CA GLY A 226 -0.72 6.35 -1.47
C GLY A 226 -1.15 6.91 -0.14
N TRP A 227 -0.61 6.32 0.94
CA TRP A 227 -0.81 6.74 2.32
C TRP A 227 0.52 7.18 2.94
N LYS A 228 0.52 8.38 3.53
CA LYS A 228 1.65 8.92 4.28
C LYS A 228 1.43 8.65 5.77
N HIS A 229 2.21 7.74 6.34
CA HIS A 229 2.16 7.44 7.77
C HIS A 229 3.10 8.39 8.53
N TRP A 230 2.71 9.66 8.57
CA TRP A 230 3.32 10.71 9.37
C TRP A 230 2.30 11.86 9.51
N ASP A 231 2.56 12.80 10.41
CA ASP A 231 1.65 13.91 10.68
C ASP A 231 1.64 14.89 9.49
N GLU A 232 0.48 15.10 8.87
CA GLU A 232 0.35 15.95 7.67
C GLU A 232 0.58 17.44 7.98
N ALA A 233 0.25 17.90 9.19
CA ALA A 233 0.35 19.32 9.56
C ALA A 233 1.80 19.76 9.80
N THR A 234 2.59 18.88 10.43
CA THR A 234 3.99 19.14 10.81
C THR A 234 4.98 18.50 9.86
N GLY A 235 4.55 17.52 9.06
CA GLY A 235 5.44 16.65 8.29
C GLY A 235 6.38 15.84 9.20
N GLY A 236 6.06 15.65 10.48
CA GLY A 236 6.86 14.95 11.49
C GLY A 236 6.31 13.56 11.85
N LEU A 237 6.97 12.86 12.77
CA LEU A 237 6.42 11.61 13.32
C LEU A 237 5.11 11.87 14.07
N ILE A 238 4.23 10.88 14.09
CA ILE A 238 2.95 10.96 14.82
C ILE A 238 3.23 10.67 16.29
N VAL A 239 2.83 11.59 17.18
CA VAL A 239 2.99 11.43 18.63
C VAL A 239 1.62 11.41 19.29
N ASN A 240 1.31 10.36 20.02
CA ASN A 240 0.06 10.21 20.75
C ASN A 240 0.28 9.49 22.10
N ALA A 241 -0.82 9.18 22.81
CA ALA A 241 -0.76 8.52 24.11
C ALA A 241 -0.13 7.11 24.09
N HIS A 242 0.00 6.49 22.92
CA HIS A 242 0.55 5.15 22.75
C HIS A 242 2.01 5.14 22.28
N GLY A 243 2.58 6.31 21.96
CA GLY A 243 3.99 6.45 21.60
C GLY A 243 4.23 7.34 20.38
N THR A 244 5.35 7.08 19.71
CA THR A 244 5.79 7.79 18.50
C THR A 244 5.81 6.81 17.33
N PHE A 245 5.09 7.14 16.27
CA PHE A 245 4.82 6.27 15.13
C PHE A 245 5.07 6.97 13.79
N GLY A 246 4.99 6.19 12.72
CA GLY A 246 5.12 6.67 11.35
C GLY A 246 6.51 6.52 10.77
N GLY A 247 6.83 7.37 9.80
CA GLY A 247 8.13 7.40 9.14
C GLY A 247 8.18 6.63 7.81
N ALA A 248 7.03 6.27 7.25
CA ALA A 248 6.98 5.63 5.94
C ALA A 248 5.73 6.01 5.14
N TYR A 249 5.90 5.99 3.82
CA TYR A 249 4.83 6.01 2.84
C TYR A 249 4.52 4.57 2.46
N TYR A 250 3.24 4.28 2.28
CA TYR A 250 2.74 3.01 1.78
C TYR A 250 1.92 3.25 0.52
N GLY A 251 2.11 2.43 -0.51
CA GLY A 251 1.43 2.62 -1.77
C GLY A 251 1.10 1.34 -2.52
N SER A 252 0.14 1.47 -3.44
CA SER A 252 -0.29 0.42 -4.36
C SER A 252 -0.52 1.03 -5.73
N CYS A 253 0.13 0.47 -6.76
CA CYS A 253 -0.12 0.85 -8.14
C CYS A 253 -1.08 -0.15 -8.78
N PHE A 254 -1.97 0.32 -9.62
CA PHE A 254 -2.99 -0.50 -10.29
C PHE A 254 -3.42 0.16 -11.60
N ASP A 255 -3.99 -0.61 -12.51
CA ASP A 255 -4.54 -0.11 -13.77
C ASP A 255 -6.06 -0.23 -13.74
N VAL A 256 -6.71 0.75 -14.32
CA VAL A 256 -8.15 0.77 -14.60
C VAL A 256 -8.35 0.85 -16.11
N GLU A 257 -9.08 -0.11 -16.65
CA GLU A 257 -9.54 -0.13 -18.03
C GLU A 257 -10.89 0.56 -18.13
N VAL A 258 -10.90 1.72 -18.78
CA VAL A 258 -12.10 2.49 -19.07
C VAL A 258 -12.69 1.98 -20.38
N SER A 259 -13.96 1.54 -20.32
CA SER A 259 -14.74 1.01 -21.44
C SER A 259 -16.02 1.79 -21.67
#